data_AF-A0A660UXP2-F1
#
_entry.id   AF-A0A660UXP2-F1
#
_cell.length_a   1.000
_cell.length_b   1.000
_cell.length_c   1.000
_cell.angle_alpha   90.00
_cell.angle_beta   90.00
_cell.angle_gamma   90.00
#
_symmetry.space_group_name_H-M   'P 1'
#
loop_
_entity.id
_entity.type
_entity.pdbx_description
1 polymer ?
#
loop_
_entity_poly.entity_id
_entity_poly.type
_entity_poly.pdbx_seq_one_letter_code
_entity_poly.pdbx_strand_id
1 'polypeptide(L)'
;EDPDYVNKIATEVFELPPDRPANQPIKVTYSYDLNQRMHCRFEDEESGRAIEVDFCVGENGEMSSQNVSKRARELEKLKVE
;
A
#
# COMPACT_ATOMS: atom_id res chain seq x y z
N GLU A 1 4.65 22.81 -8.94
CA GLU A 1 3.63 22.05 -8.20
C GLU A 1 4.07 21.98 -6.76
N ASP A 2 3.17 22.28 -5.82
CA ASP A 2 3.47 22.28 -4.40
C ASP A 2 3.34 20.84 -3.88
N PRO A 3 4.44 20.17 -3.46
CA PRO A 3 4.40 18.79 -2.98
C PRO A 3 3.52 18.62 -1.74
N ASP A 4 3.10 19.71 -1.09
CA ASP A 4 2.17 19.68 0.04
C ASP A 4 0.69 19.49 -0.38
N TYR A 5 0.36 19.66 -1.66
CA TYR A 5 -1.01 19.49 -2.19
C TYR A 5 -1.23 18.10 -2.84
N VAL A 6 -0.88 17.04 -2.11
CA VAL A 6 -1.11 15.65 -2.56
C VAL A 6 -1.91 14.85 -1.52
N ASN A 7 -2.78 13.95 -1.98
CA ASN A 7 -3.43 12.98 -1.13
C ASN A 7 -2.50 11.80 -0.86
N LYS A 8 -2.11 11.61 0.40
CA LYS A 8 -1.34 10.42 0.82
C LYS A 8 -2.29 9.24 0.94
N ILE A 9 -2.21 8.31 -0.01
CA ILE A 9 -3.11 7.15 -0.09
C ILE A 9 -2.62 5.93 0.70
N ALA A 10 -1.33 5.86 1.03
CA ALA A 10 -0.75 4.78 1.82
C ALA A 10 0.63 5.11 2.41
N THR A 11 1.05 4.33 3.42
CA THR A 11 2.40 4.32 3.97
C THR A 11 2.72 2.89 4.38
N GLU A 12 3.69 2.28 3.68
CA GLU A 12 4.05 0.88 3.87
C GLU A 12 5.49 0.75 4.37
N VAL A 13 5.71 -0.19 5.28
CA VAL A 13 7.05 -0.51 5.80
C VAL A 13 7.58 -1.75 5.08
N PHE A 14 8.60 -1.57 4.25
CA PHE A 14 9.31 -2.68 3.62
C PHE A 14 10.55 -3.03 4.44
N GLU A 15 10.47 -4.14 5.18
CA GLU A 15 11.60 -4.63 5.97
C GLU A 15 12.70 -5.20 5.06
N LEU A 16 13.91 -4.67 5.22
CA LEU A 16 15.09 -5.13 4.48
C LEU A 16 15.79 -6.29 5.21
N PRO A 17 16.52 -7.15 4.49
CA PRO A 17 17.39 -8.15 5.11
C PRO A 17 18.43 -7.50 6.05
N PRO A 18 18.82 -8.19 7.14
CA PRO A 18 19.93 -7.75 7.98
C PRO A 18 21.24 -7.73 7.19
N ASP A 19 22.19 -6.89 7.62
CA ASP A 19 23.54 -6.76 7.03
C ASP A 19 23.58 -6.42 5.52
N ARG A 20 22.49 -5.83 5.00
CA ARG A 20 22.40 -5.34 3.62
C ARG A 20 23.41 -4.22 3.35
N PRO A 21 24.32 -4.37 2.35
CA PRO A 21 25.25 -3.31 1.96
C PRO A 21 24.54 -2.02 1.53
N ALA A 22 25.20 -0.87 1.77
CA ALA A 22 24.70 0.42 1.31
C ALA A 22 24.65 0.48 -0.23
N ASN A 23 23.76 1.34 -0.75
CA ASN A 23 23.58 1.62 -2.19
C ASN A 23 23.03 0.46 -3.03
N GLN A 24 22.43 -0.56 -2.42
CA GLN A 24 21.67 -1.56 -3.17
C GLN A 24 20.29 -1.00 -3.58
N PRO A 25 19.89 -1.17 -4.85
CA PRO A 25 18.65 -0.61 -5.37
C PRO A 25 17.42 -1.30 -4.78
N ILE A 26 16.36 -0.51 -4.59
CA ILE A 26 15.01 -1.03 -4.39
C ILE A 26 14.22 -0.65 -5.63
N LYS A 27 13.73 -1.67 -6.33
CA LYS A 27 12.86 -1.48 -7.49
C LYS A 27 11.43 -1.34 -7.03
N VAL A 28 10.82 -0.21 -7.36
CA VAL A 28 9.41 0.06 -7.09
C VAL A 28 8.65 0.10 -8.40
N THR A 29 7.64 -0.74 -8.55
CA THR A 29 6.79 -0.83 -9.74
C THR A 29 5.37 -0.45 -9.37
N TYR A 30 4.78 0.47 -10.14
CA TYR A 30 3.39 0.90 -10.02
C TYR A 30 2.65 0.52 -11.30
N SER A 31 1.49 -0.12 -11.19
CA SER A 31 0.61 -0.37 -12.32
C SER A 31 -0.85 -0.19 -11.93
N TYR A 32 -1.70 0.04 -12.93
CA TYR A 32 -3.14 0.16 -12.75
C TYR A 32 -3.84 -0.89 -13.59
N ASP A 33 -4.86 -1.53 -13.02
CA ASP A 33 -5.72 -2.45 -13.75
C ASP A 33 -6.98 -1.77 -14.32
N LEU A 34 -7.79 -2.55 -15.03
CA LEU A 34 -9.04 -2.07 -15.66
C LEU A 34 -10.05 -1.52 -14.64
N ASN A 35 -9.97 -1.92 -13.37
CA ASN A 35 -10.86 -1.47 -12.31
C ASN A 35 -10.29 -0.26 -11.54
N GLN A 36 -9.24 0.37 -12.07
CA GLN A 36 -8.52 1.48 -11.43
C GLN A 36 -7.94 1.11 -10.06
N ARG A 37 -7.64 -0.17 -9.82
CA ARG A 37 -6.85 -0.56 -8.66
C ARG A 37 -5.37 -0.36 -8.97
N MET A 38 -4.66 0.28 -8.06
CA MET A 38 -3.22 0.45 -8.14
C MET A 38 -2.53 -0.76 -7.52
N HIS A 39 -1.68 -1.41 -8.29
CA HIS A 39 -0.80 -2.48 -7.85
C HIS A 39 0.58 -1.87 -7.60
N CYS A 40 1.12 -2.05 -6.40
CA CYS A 40 2.45 -1.62 -6.04
C CYS A 40 3.32 -2.81 -5.66
N ARG A 41 4.49 -2.92 -6.28
CA ARG A 41 5.47 -3.96 -5.97
C ARG A 41 6.79 -3.32 -5.57
N PHE A 42 7.29 -3.67 -4.38
CA PHE A 42 8.59 -3.25 -3.87
C PHE A 42 9.50 -4.47 -3.87
N GLU A 43 10.67 -4.37 -4.47
CA GLU A 43 11.60 -5.47 -4.64
C GLU A 43 13.03 -5.02 -4.32
N ASP A 44 13.69 -5.76 -3.45
CA ASP A 44 15.14 -5.69 -3.27
C ASP A 44 15.81 -6.60 -4.30
N GLU A 45 16.47 -6.01 -5.30
CA GLU A 45 16.96 -6.75 -6.48
C GLU A 45 18.04 -7.78 -6.13
N GLU A 46 18.80 -7.53 -5.05
CA GLU A 46 19.92 -8.40 -4.64
C GLU A 46 19.46 -9.62 -3.83
N SER A 47 18.49 -9.44 -2.92
CA SER A 47 17.95 -10.56 -2.12
C SER A 47 16.77 -11.27 -2.77
N GLY A 48 16.13 -10.65 -3.77
CA GLY A 48 14.87 -11.12 -4.36
C GLY A 48 13.68 -11.00 -3.43
N ARG A 49 13.82 -10.36 -2.26
CA ARG A 49 12.70 -10.09 -1.34
C ARG A 49 11.77 -9.08 -2.00
N ALA A 50 10.48 -9.40 -2.05
CA ALA A 50 9.47 -8.50 -2.58
C ALA A 50 8.21 -8.47 -1.70
N ILE A 51 7.52 -7.33 -1.70
CA ILE A 51 6.15 -7.20 -1.19
C ILE A 51 5.26 -6.59 -2.27
N GLU A 52 4.01 -7.02 -2.30
CA GLU A 52 2.98 -6.50 -3.19
C GLU A 52 1.83 -5.93 -2.36
N VAL A 53 1.34 -4.76 -2.76
CA VAL A 53 0.26 -4.05 -2.08
C VAL A 53 -0.71 -3.50 -3.11
N ASP A 54 -1.99 -3.80 -2.91
CA ASP A 54 -3.08 -3.33 -3.76
C ASP A 54 -3.83 -2.17 -3.09
N PHE A 55 -4.03 -1.10 -3.84
CA PHE A 55 -4.82 0.05 -3.40
C PHE A 55 -6.07 0.18 -4.27
N CYS A 56 -7.22 0.09 -3.62
CA CYS A 56 -8.49 0.39 -4.24
C CYS A 56 -8.82 1.86 -3.99
N VAL A 57 -9.14 2.62 -5.04
CA VAL A 57 -9.69 3.95 -4.89
C VAL A 57 -11.11 3.81 -4.34
N GLY A 58 -11.27 3.97 -3.01
CA GLY A 58 -12.57 4.31 -2.43
C GLY A 58 -12.95 5.73 -2.80
N GLU A 59 -14.23 6.11 -2.65
CA GLU A 59 -14.77 7.43 -2.99
C GLU A 59 -13.94 8.63 -2.46
N ASN A 60 -13.11 8.40 -1.42
CA ASN A 60 -12.23 9.38 -0.78
C ASN A 60 -10.74 8.95 -0.68
N GLY A 61 -10.28 7.94 -1.42
CA GLY A 61 -8.83 7.64 -1.55
C GLY A 61 -8.15 6.89 -0.39
N GLU A 62 -8.87 6.20 0.49
CA GLU A 62 -8.28 5.38 1.56
C GLU A 62 -8.69 3.89 1.48
N MET A 63 -7.71 2.96 1.56
CA MET A 63 -7.63 1.99 2.67
C MET A 63 -6.46 1.00 2.58
N SER A 64 -5.77 0.78 3.70
CA SER A 64 -4.99 -0.44 3.97
C SER A 64 -5.91 -1.58 4.43
N SER A 65 -5.57 -2.84 4.11
CA SER A 65 -6.37 -4.03 4.41
C SER A 65 -6.68 -4.22 5.92
N GLN A 66 -5.81 -3.74 6.80
CA GLN A 66 -6.02 -3.72 8.25
C GLN A 66 -7.13 -2.74 8.69
N ASN A 67 -7.33 -1.64 7.95
CA ASN A 67 -8.38 -0.66 8.25
C ASN A 67 -9.75 -1.08 7.71
N VAL A 68 -9.79 -1.80 6.57
CA VAL A 68 -11.03 -2.38 6.01
C VAL A 68 -11.67 -3.36 7.01
N SER A 69 -10.86 -4.27 7.57
CA SER A 69 -11.34 -5.28 8.51
C SER A 69 -11.82 -4.68 9.84
N LYS A 70 -11.15 -3.65 10.37
CA LYS A 70 -11.62 -2.92 11.55
C LYS A 70 -12.94 -2.19 11.30
N ARG A 71 -13.05 -1.42 10.19
CA ARG A 71 -14.28 -0.69 9.85
C ARG A 71 -15.46 -1.62 9.56
N ALA A 72 -15.23 -2.75 8.88
CA ALA A 72 -16.27 -3.77 8.66
C ALA A 72 -16.85 -4.29 9.99
N ARG A 73 -15.97 -4.54 10.97
CA ARG A 73 -16.36 -5.03 12.30
C ARG A 73 -17.07 -3.96 13.15
N GLU A 74 -16.82 -2.68 12.91
CA GLU A 74 -17.55 -1.59 13.56
C GLU A 74 -18.93 -1.36 12.92
N LEU A 75 -19.04 -1.46 11.60
CA LEU A 75 -20.31 -1.32 10.87
C LEU A 75 -21.31 -2.45 11.20
N GLU A 76 -20.84 -3.68 11.44
CA GLU A 76 -21.69 -4.78 11.91
C GLU A 76 -22.38 -4.47 13.25
N LYS A 77 -21.74 -3.69 14.13
CA LYS A 77 -22.28 -3.34 15.45
C LYS A 77 -23.33 -2.22 15.41
N LEU A 78 -23.48 -1.55 14.27
CA LEU A 78 -24.39 -0.43 14.07
C LEU A 78 -25.67 -0.82 13.32
N LYS A 79 -25.85 -2.11 12.98
CA LYS A 79 -27.11 -2.60 12.43
C LYS A 79 -28.20 -2.47 13.49
N VAL A 80 -29.12 -1.53 13.28
CA VAL A 80 -30.37 -1.41 14.02
C VAL A 80 -31.39 -2.37 13.42
N GLU A 81 -32.14 -3.05 14.29
CA GLU A 81 -33.19 -4.02 13.98
C GLU A 81 -34.42 -3.38 13.31
#